data_AF-A0A0L7KJZ9-F1
#
_entry.id   AF-A0A0L7KJZ9-F1
#
_cell.length_a   1.000
_cell.length_b   1.000
_cell.length_c   1.000
_cell.angle_alpha   90.00
_cell.angle_beta   90.00
_cell.angle_gamma   90.00
#
_symmetry.space_group_name_H-M   'P 1'
#
loop_
_entity.id
_entity.type
_entity.pdbx_description
1 polymer ?
#
loop_
_entity_poly.entity_id
_entity_poly.type
_entity_poly.pdbx_seq_one_letter_code
_entity_poly.pdbx_strand_id
1 'polypeptide(L)' 'LGDAKDITVKGLEIVKKCDKVYLEAYTSILTIGKDVLEEFYGRPLISADRELCESSIDEILKEAKTQDIALL' A
#
# COMPACT_ATOMS: atom_id res chain seq x y z
N LEU A 1 1.24 -9.02 13.98
CA LEU A 1 1.93 -8.59 12.74
C LEU A 1 1.90 -9.74 11.74
N GLY A 2 0.78 -9.82 11.05
CA GLY A 2 0.40 -10.84 10.08
C GLY A 2 -1.11 -10.89 9.79
N ASP A 3 -1.90 -9.98 10.36
CA ASP A 3 -3.32 -9.76 10.09
C ASP A 3 -3.50 -8.41 9.38
N ALA A 4 -4.47 -8.31 8.48
CA ALA A 4 -4.94 -7.06 7.89
C ALA A 4 -5.29 -5.98 8.94
N LYS A 5 -5.66 -6.38 10.16
CA LYS A 5 -6.02 -5.51 11.30
C LYS A 5 -4.82 -5.07 12.14
N ASP A 6 -3.60 -5.52 11.83
CA ASP A 6 -2.40 -4.99 12.51
C ASP A 6 -2.11 -3.53 12.11
N ILE A 7 -2.74 -3.03 11.03
CA ILE A 7 -2.75 -1.61 10.71
C ILE A 7 -3.43 -0.81 11.83
N THR A 8 -2.91 0.37 12.13
CA THR A 8 -3.58 1.28 13.08
C THR A 8 -4.90 1.79 12.51
N VAL A 9 -5.85 2.16 13.39
CA VAL A 9 -7.14 2.73 12.99
C VAL A 9 -6.96 3.95 12.07
N LYS A 10 -6.04 4.85 12.40
CA LYS A 10 -5.74 6.04 11.58
C LYS A 10 -5.15 5.66 10.22
N GLY A 11 -4.26 4.67 10.18
CA GLY A 11 -3.71 4.15 8.93
C GLY A 11 -4.80 3.62 8.00
N LEU A 12 -5.73 2.84 8.54
CA LEU A 12 -6.88 2.32 7.78
C LEU A 12 -7.76 3.44 7.22
N GLU A 13 -8.03 4.48 8.01
CA GLU A 13 -8.82 5.64 7.56
C GLU A 13 -8.13 6.43 6.43
N ILE A 14 -6.80 6.54 6.46
CA ILE A 14 -6.01 7.20 5.41
C ILE A 14 -6.00 6.34 4.14
N VAL A 15 -5.69 5.05 4.26
CA VAL A 15 -5.68 4.09 3.15
C VAL A 15 -7.00 4.11 2.39
N LYS A 16 -8.13 4.22 3.08
CA LYS A 16 -9.46 4.31 2.44
C LYS A 16 -9.70 5.60 1.65
N LYS A 17 -8.96 6.67 1.93
CA LYS A 17 -9.14 8.00 1.31
C LYS A 17 -8.15 8.30 0.19
N CYS A 18 -7.00 7.63 0.16
CA CYS A 18 -5.97 7.86 -0.86
C CYS A 18 -6.51 7.66 -2.29
N ASP A 19 -5.91 8.30 -3.27
CA ASP A 19 -6.18 8.03 -4.69
C ASP A 19 -5.58 6.68 -5.10
N LYS A 20 -4.34 6.41 -4.66
CA LYS A 20 -3.61 5.15 -4.93
C LYS A 20 -2.94 4.62 -3.68
N VAL A 21 -2.89 3.28 -3.58
CA VAL A 21 -2.21 2.60 -2.47
C VAL A 21 -1.35 1.49 -3.06
N TYR A 22 -0.05 1.62 -2.83
CA TYR A 22 0.95 0.65 -3.21
C TYR A 22 1.24 -0.28 -2.05
N LEU A 23 1.46 -1.56 -2.33
CA LEU A 23 1.78 -2.59 -1.35
C LEU A 23 3.16 -3.18 -1.69
N GLU A 24 4.14 -2.93 -0.83
CA GLU A 24 5.41 -3.64 -0.85
C GLU A 24 5.34 -4.87 0.06
N ALA A 25 5.86 -5.99 -0.43
CA ALA A 25 5.92 -7.24 0.32
C ALA A 25 7.30 -7.90 0.18
N TYR A 26 8.33 -7.11 -0.14
CA TYR A 26 9.69 -7.62 -0.35
C TYR A 26 10.58 -7.43 0.89
N THR A 27 10.20 -6.53 1.80
CA THR A 27 10.90 -6.33 3.07
C THR A 27 10.43 -7.28 4.17
N SER A 28 9.20 -7.81 4.04
CA SER A 28 8.58 -8.72 5.00
C SER A 28 7.66 -9.71 4.31
N ILE A 29 7.48 -10.89 4.92
CA ILE A 29 6.58 -11.91 4.41
C ILE A 29 5.13 -11.48 4.64
N LEU A 30 4.39 -11.36 3.54
CA LEU A 30 2.94 -11.18 3.60
C LEU A 30 2.29 -12.51 3.97
N THR A 31 1.78 -12.59 5.20
CA THR A 31 1.20 -13.82 5.77
C THR A 31 -0.26 -14.07 5.37
N ILE A 32 -0.90 -13.07 4.75
CA ILE A 32 -2.23 -13.15 4.15
C ILE A 32 -2.16 -12.75 2.68
N GLY A 33 -3.13 -13.18 1.87
CA GLY A 33 -3.17 -12.79 0.46
C GLY A 33 -3.49 -11.30 0.27
N LYS A 34 -3.00 -10.73 -0.83
CA LYS A 34 -3.36 -9.37 -1.28
C LYS A 34 -4.87 -9.18 -1.35
N ASP A 35 -5.61 -10.17 -1.85
CA ASP A 35 -7.07 -10.10 -2.00
C ASP A 35 -7.79 -9.88 -0.65
N VAL A 36 -7.28 -10.48 0.43
CA VAL A 36 -7.83 -10.32 1.79
C VAL A 36 -7.57 -8.90 2.30
N LEU A 37 -6.40 -8.32 1.99
CA LEU A 37 -6.11 -6.93 2.32
C LEU A 37 -7.00 -5.97 1.52
N GLU A 38 -7.21 -6.22 0.23
CA GLU A 38 -8.08 -5.41 -0.62
C GLU A 38 -9.54 -5.43 -0.12
N GLU A 39 -10.05 -6.59 0.28
CA GLU A 39 -11.36 -6.74 0.91
C GLU A 39 -11.45 -5.94 2.23
N PHE A 40 -10.45 -6.08 3.11
CA PHE A 40 -10.46 -5.40 4.41
C PHE A 40 -10.30 -3.88 4.31
N TYR A 41 -9.42 -3.42 3.42
CA TYR A 41 -9.20 -2.00 3.15
C TYR A 41 -10.31 -1.40 2.29
N GLY A 42 -11.10 -2.22 1.60
CA GLY A 42 -12.22 -1.79 0.77
C GLY A 42 -11.78 -1.10 -0.52
N ARG A 43 -10.61 -1.47 -1.05
CA ARG A 43 -10.02 -0.85 -2.24
C ARG A 43 -8.95 -1.76 -2.88
N PRO A 44 -8.65 -1.57 -4.17
CA PRO A 44 -7.52 -2.24 -4.79
C PRO A 44 -6.18 -1.72 -4.26
N LEU A 45 -5.19 -2.61 -4.24
CA LEU A 45 -3.80 -2.36 -3.92
C LEU A 45 -2.93 -2.57 -5.16
N ILE A 46 -1.91 -1.75 -5.34
CA ILE A 46 -0.98 -1.84 -6.47
C ILE A 46 0.29 -2.51 -5.96
N SER A 47 0.70 -3.62 -6.55
CA SER A 47 1.93 -4.30 -6.11
C SER A 47 3.15 -3.42 -6.41
N ALA A 48 3.99 -3.23 -5.41
CA ALA A 48 5.26 -2.51 -5.53
C ALA A 48 6.41 -3.46 -5.21
N ASP A 49 7.20 -3.80 -6.23
CA ASP A 49 8.37 -4.66 -6.06
C ASP A 49 9.61 -3.83 -5.68
N ARG A 50 10.72 -4.54 -5.45
CA ARG A 50 11.99 -3.92 -5.06
C ARG A 50 12.46 -2.90 -6.09
N GLU A 51 12.33 -3.20 -7.38
CA GLU A 51 12.82 -2.32 -8.44
C GLU A 51 12.04 -1.00 -8.45
N LEU A 52 10.71 -1.09 -8.34
CA LEU A 52 9.86 0.09 -8.22
C LEU A 52 10.21 0.92 -6.98
N CYS A 53 10.37 0.29 -5.82
CA CYS A 53 10.63 0.98 -4.55
C CYS A 53 12.03 1.60 -4.48
N GLU A 54 13.06 0.92 -4.97
CA GLU A 54 14.46 1.33 -4.78
C GLU A 54 15.02 2.13 -5.97
N SER A 55 14.49 1.93 -7.17
CA SER A 55 15.06 2.49 -8.41
C SER A 55 14.08 3.31 -9.26
N SER A 56 12.77 3.15 -9.10
CA SER A 56 11.77 3.82 -9.96
C SER A 56 10.67 4.58 -9.20
N ILE A 57 10.89 4.87 -7.91
CA ILE A 57 9.89 5.54 -7.05
C ILE A 57 9.57 6.97 -7.50
N ASP A 58 10.45 7.60 -8.29
CA ASP A 58 10.28 8.97 -8.79
C ASP A 58 8.96 9.20 -9.53
N GLU A 59 8.42 8.18 -10.20
CA GLU A 59 7.12 8.27 -10.89
C GLU A 59 5.98 8.40 -9.88
N ILE A 60 6.00 7.59 -8.81
CA ILE A 60 5.05 7.65 -7.71
C ILE A 60 5.15 8.99 -6.98
N LEU A 61 6.38 9.48 -6.75
CA LEU A 61 6.61 10.78 -6.10
C LEU A 61 6.11 11.96 -6.94
N LYS A 62 6.16 11.87 -8.27
CA LYS A 62 5.60 12.91 -9.15
C LYS A 62 4.07 12.98 -9.04
N GLU A 63 3.41 11.83 -9.01
CA GLU A 63 1.95 11.77 -8.84
C GLU A 63 1.53 12.24 -7.44
N ALA A 64 2.29 11.88 -6.40
CA ALA A 64 2.04 12.27 -5.02
C ALA A 64 2.09 13.79 -4.77
N LYS A 65 2.53 14.60 -5.76
CA LYS A 65 2.46 16.07 -5.68
C LYS A 65 1.03 16.60 -5.80
N THR A 66 0.12 15.83 -6.41
CA THR A 66 -1.26 16.26 -6.68
C THR A 66 -2.31 15.24 -6.27
N GLN A 67 -1.90 14.05 -5.86
CA GLN A 67 -2.77 12.96 -5.43
C GLN A 67 -2.32 12.44 -4.05
N ASP A 68 -3.28 11.96 -3.27
CA ASP A 68 -2.99 11.29 -2.01
C ASP A 68 -2.54 9.85 -2.30
N ILE A 69 -1.25 9.57 -2.13
CA ILE A 69 -0.68 8.24 -2.36
C ILE A 69 -0.16 7.65 -1.05
N ALA A 70 -0.51 6.40 -0.78
CA ALA A 70 0.10 5.61 0.30
C ALA A 70 0.99 4.50 -0.25
N LEU A 71 2.07 4.22 0.48
CA LEU A 71 2.93 3.04 0.31
C LEU A 71 2.85 2.24 1.61
N LEU A 72 2.37 1.00 1.51
CA LEU A 72 2.17 0.04 2.60
C LEU A 72 3.27 -0.99 2.63
#